data_AF-T1AZF5-F1
#
_entry.id   AF-T1AZF5-F1
#
_cell.length_a   1.000
_cell.length_b   1.000
_cell.length_c   1.000
_cell.angle_alpha   90.00
_cell.angle_beta   90.00
_cell.angle_gamma   90.00
#
_symmetry.space_group_name_H-M   'P 1'
#
loop_
_entity.id
_entity.type
_entity.pdbx_description
1 polymer ?
#
loop_
_entity_poly.entity_id
_entity_poly.type
_entity_poly.pdbx_seq_one_letter_code
_entity_poly.pdbx_strand_id
1 'polypeptide(L)'
;SLDQIDRAHVMDFRRKLAEPVHKPGRRGGVLSPATINRVIGILHMVMTEASLRHGVENPCLEIRRLKLQRTDIQPFTLEEINRILGAVRP
;
A
#
# COMPACT_ATOMS: atom_id res chain seq x y z
N SER A 1 -14.28 11.64 17.25
CA SER A 1 -15.32 10.77 16.67
C SER A 1 -15.05 10.62 15.16
N LEU A 2 -15.60 9.62 14.46
CA LEU A 2 -15.23 9.31 13.06
C LEU A 2 -15.59 10.42 12.05
N ASP A 3 -16.60 11.20 12.38
CA ASP A 3 -17.07 12.42 11.69
C ASP A 3 -16.04 13.56 11.67
N GLN A 4 -14.97 13.48 12.44
CA GLN A 4 -13.91 14.50 12.47
C GLN A 4 -12.77 14.23 11.48
N ILE A 5 -12.79 13.07 10.82
CA ILE A 5 -11.75 12.69 9.87
C ILE A 5 -12.14 13.25 8.50
N ASP A 6 -11.49 14.34 8.11
CA ASP A 6 -11.65 14.94 6.78
C ASP A 6 -10.56 14.49 5.80
N ARG A 7 -10.67 14.95 4.55
CA ARG A 7 -9.70 14.69 3.48
C ARG A 7 -8.30 15.20 3.81
N ALA A 8 -8.17 16.30 4.54
CA ALA A 8 -6.88 16.88 4.90
C ALA A 8 -6.12 15.96 5.86
N HIS A 9 -6.81 15.37 6.85
CA HIS A 9 -6.23 14.38 7.75
C HIS A 9 -5.70 13.16 7.00
N VAL A 10 -6.44 12.65 6.01
CA VAL A 10 -5.98 11.49 5.24
C VAL A 10 -4.76 11.83 4.36
N MET A 11 -4.73 13.02 3.77
CA MET A 11 -3.58 13.49 3.01
C MET A 11 -2.35 13.71 3.89
N ASP A 12 -2.55 14.25 5.09
CA ASP A 12 -1.51 14.44 6.11
C ASP A 12 -0.94 13.09 6.56
N PHE A 13 -1.81 12.12 6.83
CA PHE A 13 -1.42 10.76 7.16
C PHE A 13 -0.63 10.10 6.03
N ARG A 14 -1.09 10.23 4.77
CA ARG A 14 -0.36 9.73 3.60
C ARG A 14 1.03 10.34 3.47
N ARG A 15 1.17 11.65 3.75
CA ARG A 15 2.47 12.35 3.76
C ARG A 15 3.40 11.76 4.83
N LYS A 16 2.91 11.59 6.06
CA LYS A 16 3.66 10.98 7.17
C LYS A 16 4.13 9.55 6.85
N LEU A 17 3.34 8.76 6.13
CA LEU A 17 3.76 7.42 5.68
C LEU A 17 4.90 7.45 4.65
N ALA A 18 5.04 8.55 3.90
CA ALA A 18 6.13 8.75 2.95
C ALA A 18 7.38 9.36 3.61
N GLU A 19 7.32 9.76 4.88
CA GLU A 19 8.49 10.27 5.59
C GLU A 19 9.45 9.12 5.94
N PRO A 20 10.78 9.38 5.96
CA PRO A 20 11.76 8.36 6.31
C PRO A 20 11.54 7.82 7.72
N VAL A 21 11.34 6.51 7.84
CA VAL A 21 11.16 5.86 9.13
C VAL A 21 12.52 5.69 9.80
N HIS A 22 12.82 6.54 10.78
CA HIS A 22 14.01 6.39 11.63
C HIS A 22 13.68 5.43 12.78
N LYS A 23 13.75 4.11 12.52
CA LYS A 23 13.65 3.08 13.56
C LYS A 23 15.05 2.53 13.87
N PRO A 24 15.48 2.48 15.15
CA PRO A 24 16.74 1.85 15.52
C PRO A 24 16.75 0.39 15.04
N GLY A 25 17.80 -0.03 14.33
CA GLY A 25 17.97 -1.40 13.85
C GLY A 25 17.28 -1.76 12.52
N ARG A 26 16.57 -0.83 11.86
CA ARG A 26 16.16 -0.97 10.45
C ARG A 26 16.90 0.05 9.61
N ARG A 27 17.36 -0.33 8.41
CA ARG A 27 17.86 0.66 7.43
C ARG A 27 16.75 1.69 7.23
N GLY A 28 17.03 2.94 7.62
CA GLY A 28 16.09 4.06 7.48
C GLY A 28 15.67 4.15 6.02
N GLY A 29 14.40 3.84 5.75
CA GLY A 29 13.86 3.75 4.41
C GLY A 29 12.48 4.36 4.35
N VAL A 30 12.17 4.98 3.23
CA VAL A 30 10.84 5.45 2.89
C VAL A 30 9.98 4.26 2.49
N LEU A 31 8.72 4.21 2.93
CA LEU A 31 7.79 3.18 2.49
C LEU A 31 7.60 3.24 0.96
N SER A 32 7.53 2.09 0.32
CA SER A 32 7.26 2.05 -1.13
C SER A 32 5.86 2.65 -1.45
N PRO A 33 5.66 3.28 -2.62
CA PRO A 33 4.34 3.74 -3.04
C PRO A 33 3.27 2.62 -3.03
N ALA A 34 3.66 1.37 -3.32
CA ALA A 34 2.76 0.21 -3.24
C ALA A 34 2.28 -0.03 -1.79
N THR A 35 3.19 0.04 -0.82
CA THR A 35 2.86 -0.10 0.60
C THR A 35 1.93 1.02 1.06
N ILE A 36 2.23 2.27 0.72
CA ILE A 36 1.40 3.43 1.07
C ILE A 36 0.00 3.30 0.46
N ASN A 37 -0.10 2.93 -0.82
CA ASN A 37 -1.39 2.70 -1.49
C ASN A 37 -2.21 1.59 -0.80
N ARG A 38 -1.56 0.51 -0.33
CA ARG A 38 -2.24 -0.56 0.40
C ARG A 38 -2.76 -0.09 1.76
N VAL A 39 -1.98 0.69 2.51
CA VAL A 39 -2.43 1.26 3.80
C VAL A 39 -3.63 2.20 3.59
N ILE A 40 -3.55 3.13 2.63
CA ILE A 40 -4.66 4.04 2.32
C ILE A 40 -5.88 3.26 1.79
N GLY A 41 -5.67 2.18 1.03
CA GLY A 41 -6.75 1.31 0.58
C GLY A 41 -7.49 0.64 1.74
N ILE A 42 -6.76 0.20 2.78
CA ILE A 42 -7.39 -0.36 4.00
C ILE A 42 -8.18 0.72 4.74
N LEU A 43 -7.61 1.92 4.90
CA LEU A 43 -8.32 3.05 5.50
C LEU A 43 -9.62 3.37 4.74
N HIS A 44 -9.56 3.37 3.40
CA HIS A 44 -10.74 3.58 2.57
C HIS A 44 -11.81 2.51 2.84
N MET A 45 -11.45 1.22 2.92
CA MET A 45 -12.42 0.16 3.23
C MET A 45 -13.10 0.38 4.60
N VAL A 46 -12.33 0.77 5.62
CA VAL A 46 -12.88 1.05 6.96
C VAL A 46 -13.83 2.25 6.93
N MET A 47 -13.45 3.34 6.26
CA MET A 47 -14.30 4.54 6.17
C MET A 47 -15.55 4.29 5.32
N THR A 48 -15.48 3.43 4.30
CA THR A 48 -16.64 2.99 3.53
C THR A 48 -17.63 2.26 4.43
N GLU A 49 -17.17 1.32 5.26
CA GLU A 49 -18.04 0.60 6.19
C GLU A 49 -18.66 1.55 7.24
N ALA A 50 -17.87 2.49 7.75
CA ALA A 50 -18.35 3.49 8.70
C ALA A 50 -19.44 4.38 8.06
N SER A 51 -19.24 4.79 6.80
CA SER A 51 -20.22 5.58 6.06
C SER A 51 -21.54 4.83 5.90
N LEU A 52 -21.49 3.53 5.56
CA LEU A 52 -22.68 2.70 5.42
C LEU A 52 -23.43 2.48 6.74
N ARG A 53 -22.72 2.29 7.86
CA ARG A 53 -23.35 1.99 9.16
C ARG A 53 -23.79 3.21 9.95
N HIS A 54 -23.08 4.32 9.79
CA HIS A 54 -23.18 5.48 10.67
C HIS A 54 -23.46 6.78 9.92
N GLY A 55 -23.58 6.74 8.59
CA GLY A 55 -23.88 7.93 7.78
C GLY A 55 -22.77 8.98 7.75
N VAL A 56 -21.56 8.65 8.20
CA VAL A 56 -20.42 9.56 8.15
C VAL A 56 -19.93 9.74 6.71
N GLU A 57 -19.48 10.95 6.38
CA GLU A 57 -18.84 11.20 5.09
C GLU A 57 -17.55 10.39 4.97
N ASN A 58 -17.28 9.83 3.80
CA ASN A 58 -16.06 9.06 3.55
C ASN A 58 -14.97 9.98 2.95
N PRO A 59 -13.94 10.37 3.72
CA PRO A 59 -12.90 11.30 3.27
C PRO A 59 -11.93 10.69 2.23
N CYS A 60 -12.03 9.38 1.98
CA CYS A 60 -11.10 8.67 1.10
C CYS A 60 -11.54 8.61 -0.37
N LEU A 61 -12.79 9.00 -0.70
CA LEU A 61 -13.39 8.80 -2.03
C LEU A 61 -12.56 9.41 -3.17
N GLU A 62 -12.07 10.64 -2.99
CA GLU A 62 -11.32 11.37 -4.02
C GLU A 62 -9.79 11.22 -3.93
N ILE A 63 -9.30 10.35 -3.03
CA ILE A 63 -7.87 10.20 -2.79
C ILE A 63 -7.25 9.30 -3.85
N ARG A 64 -6.56 9.93 -4.79
CA ARG A 64 -5.83 9.22 -5.86
C ARG A 64 -4.68 8.40 -5.30
N ARG A 65 -4.50 7.20 -5.86
CA ARG A 65 -3.34 6.34 -5.60
C ARG A 65 -2.05 7.01 -6.09
N LEU A 66 -0.96 6.75 -5.38
CA LEU A 66 0.39 7.12 -5.81
C LEU A 66 0.75 6.33 -7.07
N LYS A 67 1.49 6.98 -7.98
CA LYS A 67 1.98 6.35 -9.21
C LYS A 67 2.90 5.19 -8.87
N LEU A 68 2.66 4.04 -9.48
CA LEU A 68 3.51 2.86 -9.35
C LEU A 68 4.24 2.64 -10.68
N GLN A 69 5.56 2.45 -10.61
CA GLN A 69 6.30 1.99 -11.77
C GLN A 69 5.93 0.54 -12.04
N ARG A 70 5.72 0.19 -13.30
CA ARG A 70 5.54 -1.21 -13.68
C ARG A 70 6.86 -1.91 -13.41
N THR A 71 6.82 -2.97 -12.61
CA THR A 71 7.97 -3.85 -12.45
C THR A 71 8.24 -4.51 -13.79
N ASP A 72 9.49 -4.45 -14.24
CA ASP A 72 9.93 -5.28 -15.36
C ASP A 72 10.01 -6.73 -14.86
N ILE A 73 9.10 -7.57 -15.33
CA ILE A 73 9.02 -8.97 -14.94
C ILE A 73 9.65 -9.76 -16.08
N GLN A 74 10.76 -10.43 -15.80
CA GLN A 74 11.38 -11.38 -16.72
C GLN A 74 10.86 -12.79 -16.38
N PRO A 75 9.96 -13.37 -17.18
CA PRO A 75 9.50 -14.73 -16.97
C PRO A 75 10.63 -15.71 -17.24
N PHE A 76 10.64 -16.83 -16.52
CA PHE A 76 11.57 -17.92 -16.82
C PHE A 76 11.26 -18.55 -18.18
N THR A 77 12.32 -18.90 -18.90
CA THR A 77 12.26 -19.76 -20.08
C THR A 77 11.94 -21.21 -19.69
N LEU A 78 11.48 -22.01 -20.64
CA LEU A 78 11.19 -23.43 -20.39
C LEU A 78 12.44 -24.21 -19.93
N GLU A 79 13.62 -23.86 -20.45
CA GLU A 79 14.89 -24.45 -20.04
C GLU A 79 15.25 -24.13 -18.58
N GLU A 80 15.05 -22.89 -18.15
CA GLU A 80 15.25 -22.48 -16.75
C GLU A 80 14.29 -23.20 -15.82
N ILE A 81 13.02 -23.35 -16.22
CA ILE A 81 12.02 -24.10 -15.46
C ILE A 81 12.49 -25.56 -15.28
N ASN A 82 12.90 -26.23 -16.36
CA ASN A 82 13.36 -27.63 -16.30
C ASN A 82 14.61 -27.79 -15.41
N ARG A 83 15.55 -26.83 -15.46
CA ARG A 83 16.73 -26.82 -14.58
C ARG A 83 16.36 -26.68 -13.11
N ILE A 84 15.43 -25.77 -12.78
CA ILE A 84 14.94 -25.60 -11.40
C ILE A 84 14.27 -26.88 -10.93
N LEU A 85 13.40 -27.48 -11.74
CA LEU A 85 12.70 -28.72 -11.39
C LEU A 85 13.66 -29.89 -11.13
N GLY A 86 14.71 -30.03 -11.92
CA GLY A 86 15.73 -31.06 -11.72
C GLY A 86 16.60 -30.85 -10.47
N ALA A 87 16.74 -29.62 -9.98
CA ALA A 87 17.52 -29.29 -8.78
C ALA A 87 16.74 -29.45 -7.47
N VAL A 88 15.40 -29.51 -7.52
CA VAL A 88 14.53 -29.56 -6.33
C VAL A 88 14.33 -30.99 -5.80
N ARG A 89 14.68 -32.04 -6.57
CA ARG A 89 14.59 -33.44 -6.15
C ARG A 89 15.75 -34.28 -6.71
N PRO A 90 16.77 -34.67 -5.90
CA PRO A 90 17.71 -35.72 -6.27
C PRO A 90 17.04 -37.11 -6.29
#